data_AF-B3M840-F1
#
_entry.id   AF-B3M840-F1
#
_cell.length_a   1.000
_cell.length_b   1.000
_cell.length_c   1.000
_cell.angle_alpha   90.00
_cell.angle_beta   90.00
_cell.angle_gamma   90.00
#
_symmetry.space_group_name_H-M   'P 1'
#
loop_
_entity.id
_entity.type
_entity.pdbx_description
1 polymer ?
#
loop_
_entity_poly.entity_id
_entity_poly.type
_entity_poly.pdbx_seq_one_letter_code
_entity_poly.pdbx_strand_id
1 'polypeptide(L)'
;MVLGFLLRGSAVAGVVYYTQSVGIWGSTDKTDKLYNNVKSELCPYVQKAKKQLPFEVPQLPKSGEIRFLAKHYYNEGVKSSFRFVHMLPCYAGRGLKKIKDTFEDFAKSPAITGGETGAAK
;
A
#
# COMPACT_ATOMS: atom_id res chain seq x y z
N MET A 1 -22.00 -27.28 5.79
CA MET A 1 -22.00 -25.96 6.47
C MET A 1 -21.24 -25.96 7.80
N VAL A 2 -21.47 -26.91 8.71
CA VAL A 2 -20.85 -26.94 10.05
C VAL A 2 -19.31 -26.99 10.04
N LEU A 3 -18.69 -27.80 9.16
CA LEU A 3 -17.22 -27.92 9.08
C LEU A 3 -16.51 -26.60 8.73
N GLY A 4 -17.10 -25.83 7.82
CA GLY A 4 -16.57 -24.51 7.43
C GLY A 4 -16.70 -23.48 8.54
N PHE A 5 -17.76 -23.56 9.36
CA PHE A 5 -17.90 -22.73 10.56
C PHE A 5 -16.88 -23.10 11.64
N LEU A 6 -16.59 -24.38 11.84
CA LEU A 6 -15.58 -24.83 12.81
C LEU A 6 -14.17 -24.39 12.42
N LEU A 7 -13.79 -24.54 11.14
CA LEU A 7 -12.49 -24.09 10.63
C LEU A 7 -12.31 -22.57 10.74
N ARG A 8 -13.36 -21.80 10.39
CA ARG A 8 -13.32 -20.34 10.54
C ARG A 8 -13.32 -19.93 12.00
N GLY A 9 -14.10 -20.62 12.84
CA GLY A 9 -14.15 -20.38 14.28
C GLY A 9 -12.81 -20.64 14.97
N SER A 10 -12.13 -21.74 14.64
CA SER A 10 -10.81 -22.04 15.19
C SER A 10 -9.75 -21.05 14.72
N ALA A 11 -9.79 -20.62 13.46
CA ALA A 11 -8.89 -19.59 12.95
C ALA A 11 -9.07 -18.26 13.70
N VAL A 12 -10.32 -17.81 13.88
CA VAL A 12 -10.62 -16.58 14.63
C VAL A 12 -10.21 -16.72 16.09
N ALA A 13 -10.53 -17.84 16.74
CA ALA A 13 -10.16 -18.09 18.12
C ALA A 13 -8.63 -18.13 18.31
N GLY A 14 -7.90 -18.75 17.38
CA GLY A 14 -6.45 -18.77 17.36
C GLY A 14 -5.83 -17.38 17.23
N VAL A 15 -6.37 -16.55 16.33
CA VAL A 15 -5.96 -15.15 16.18
C VAL A 15 -6.23 -14.37 17.47
N VAL A 16 -7.42 -14.50 18.06
CA VAL A 16 -7.77 -13.81 19.31
C VAL A 16 -6.82 -14.22 20.44
N TYR A 17 -6.59 -15.53 20.62
CA TYR A 17 -5.69 -16.04 21.66
C TYR A 17 -4.26 -15.54 21.47
N TYR A 18 -3.76 -15.54 20.24
CA TYR A 18 -2.43 -15.00 19.91
C TYR A 18 -2.36 -13.48 20.18
N THR A 19 -3.37 -12.72 19.77
CA THR A 19 -3.36 -11.27 20.02
C THR A 19 -3.44 -10.94 21.50
N GLN A 20 -4.11 -11.78 22.29
CA GLN A 20 -4.14 -11.65 23.75
C GLN A 20 -2.77 -11.95 24.37
N SER A 21 -2.06 -12.98 23.92
CA SER A 21 -0.73 -13.35 24.44
C SER A 21 0.35 -12.32 24.08
N VAL A 22 0.25 -11.70 22.90
CA VAL A 22 1.11 -10.58 22.46
C VAL A 22 0.87 -9.31 23.31
N GLY A 23 -0.23 -9.24 24.06
CA GLY A 23 -0.52 -8.14 24.98
C GLY A 23 -1.33 -7.01 24.35
N ILE A 24 -1.98 -7.24 23.21
CA ILE A 24 -2.92 -6.28 22.59
C ILE A 24 -4.15 -6.09 23.49
N TRP A 25 -4.58 -7.16 24.15
CA TRP A 25 -5.71 -7.20 25.10
C TRP A 25 -5.24 -7.49 26.54
N GLY A 26 -3.94 -7.31 26.81
CA GLY A 26 -3.31 -7.62 28.09
C GLY A 26 -3.48 -6.52 29.14
N SER A 27 -2.71 -6.60 30.22
CA SER A 27 -2.60 -5.49 31.16
C SER A 27 -1.90 -4.29 30.52
N THR A 28 -2.19 -3.09 31.01
CA THR A 28 -1.62 -1.82 30.51
C THR A 28 -0.11 -1.90 30.35
N ASP A 29 0.60 -2.50 31.31
CA ASP A 29 2.07 -2.66 31.27
C ASP A 29 2.56 -3.50 30.08
N LYS A 30 1.81 -4.55 29.69
CA LYS A 30 2.17 -5.41 28.57
C LYS A 30 1.93 -4.70 27.24
N THR A 31 0.82 -3.99 27.14
CA THR A 31 0.49 -3.18 25.97
C THR A 31 1.47 -2.02 25.79
N ASP A 32 1.89 -1.36 26.88
CA ASP A 32 2.86 -0.27 26.84
C ASP A 32 4.25 -0.76 26.43
N LYS A 33 4.69 -1.94 26.91
CA LYS A 33 5.94 -2.56 26.45
C LYS A 33 5.89 -2.92 24.96
N LEU A 34 4.78 -3.51 24.51
CA LEU A 34 4.58 -3.82 23.10
C LEU A 34 4.61 -2.54 22.23
N TYR A 35 3.89 -1.49 22.66
CA TYR A 35 3.85 -0.22 21.97
C TYR A 35 5.23 0.43 21.86
N ASN A 36 6.00 0.46 22.95
CA ASN A 36 7.34 1.05 22.95
C ASN A 36 8.32 0.26 22.07
N ASN A 37 8.24 -1.08 22.06
CA ASN A 37 9.06 -1.92 21.18
C ASN A 37 8.72 -1.70 19.69
N VAL A 38 7.43 -1.67 19.36
CA VAL A 38 6.99 -1.40 17.97
C VAL A 38 7.39 0.02 17.56
N LYS A 39 7.27 0.99 18.46
CA LYS A 39 7.72 2.36 18.23
C LYS A 39 9.22 2.46 17.99
N SER A 40 10.05 1.76 18.78
CA SER A 40 11.51 1.78 18.59
C SER A 40 11.93 1.20 17.25
N GLU A 41 11.29 0.10 16.83
CA GLU A 41 11.54 -0.54 15.53
C GLU A 41 11.09 0.32 14.35
N LEU A 42 9.94 1.02 14.47
CA LEU A 42 9.40 1.86 13.41
C LEU A 42 10.06 3.24 13.29
N CYS A 43 10.60 3.78 14.39
CA CYS A 43 11.23 5.10 14.44
C CYS A 43 12.26 5.35 13.32
N PRO A 44 13.24 4.45 13.05
CA PRO A 44 14.22 4.67 11.99
C PRO A 44 13.60 4.72 10.58
N TYR A 45 12.54 3.95 10.33
CA TYR A 45 11.85 3.93 9.03
C TYR A 45 11.01 5.19 8.83
N VAL A 46 10.31 5.65 9.87
CA VAL A 46 9.55 6.90 9.84
C VAL A 46 10.48 8.09 9.63
N GLN A 47 11.66 8.10 10.26
CA GLN A 47 12.67 9.15 10.04
C GLN A 47 13.22 9.14 8.61
N LYS A 48 13.44 7.96 8.00
CA LYS A 48 13.84 7.84 6.59
C LYS A 48 12.73 8.31 5.65
N ALA A 49 11.48 7.94 5.92
CA ALA A 49 10.32 8.36 5.14
C ALA A 49 10.10 9.89 5.21
N LYS A 50 10.25 10.48 6.41
CA LYS A 50 10.15 11.94 6.61
C LYS A 50 11.22 12.73 5.84
N LYS A 51 12.39 12.14 5.55
CA LYS A 51 13.44 12.78 4.75
C LYS A 51 13.16 12.75 3.25
N GLN A 52 12.38 11.79 2.76
CA GLN A 52 12.11 11.62 1.32
C GLN A 52 10.76 12.17 0.87
N LEU A 53 9.81 12.34 1.79
CA LEU A 53 8.52 12.95 1.51
C LEU A 53 8.49 14.38 2.08
N PRO A 54 8.28 15.43 1.26
CA PRO A 54 8.02 16.78 1.73
C PRO A 54 6.60 16.87 2.31
N PHE A 55 6.40 16.17 3.41
CA PHE A 55 5.13 16.08 4.13
C PHE A 55 5.42 16.36 5.60
N GLU A 56 4.87 17.46 6.10
CA GLU A 56 4.75 17.66 7.54
C GLU A 56 3.76 16.64 8.08
N VAL A 57 4.28 15.62 8.77
CA VAL A 57 3.44 14.70 9.53
C VAL A 57 2.65 15.54 10.54
N PRO A 58 1.32 15.63 10.43
CA PRO A 58 0.53 16.38 11.39
C PRO A 58 0.76 15.78 12.77
N GLN A 59 0.92 16.63 13.77
CA GLN A 59 1.19 16.19 15.13
C GLN A 59 0.08 15.23 15.55
N LEU A 60 0.47 14.02 16.00
CA LEU A 60 -0.49 13.03 16.48
C LEU A 60 -1.26 13.66 17.65
N PRO A 61 -2.58 13.78 17.53
CA PRO A 61 -3.36 14.54 18.49
C PRO A 61 -3.49 13.74 19.79
N LYS A 62 -3.76 14.42 20.91
CA LYS A 62 -3.84 13.77 22.25
C LYS A 62 -4.92 12.68 22.22
N SER A 63 -4.82 11.68 23.10
CA SER A 63 -5.62 10.43 23.07
C SER A 63 -7.14 10.59 22.84
N GLY A 64 -7.75 11.71 23.23
CA GLY A 64 -9.17 12.02 22.96
C GLY A 64 -9.52 12.40 21.51
N GLU A 65 -8.55 12.81 20.71
CA GLU A 65 -8.73 13.37 19.36
C GLU A 65 -8.38 12.35 18.24
N ILE A 66 -7.83 11.19 18.60
CA ILE A 66 -7.51 10.09 17.66
C ILE A 66 -8.75 9.64 16.87
N ARG A 67 -9.92 9.69 17.50
CA ARG A 67 -11.20 9.35 16.86
C ARG A 67 -11.54 10.31 15.71
N PHE A 68 -11.20 11.59 15.83
CA PHE A 68 -11.40 12.58 14.77
C PHE A 68 -10.46 12.30 13.60
N LEU A 69 -9.18 12.05 13.91
CA LEU A 69 -8.16 11.75 12.91
C LEU A 69 -8.50 10.48 12.12
N ALA A 70 -8.91 9.42 12.81
CA ALA A 70 -9.32 8.17 12.19
C ALA A 70 -10.52 8.35 11.25
N LYS A 71 -11.53 9.11 11.67
CA LYS A 71 -12.69 9.43 10.81
C LYS A 71 -12.28 10.25 9.59
N HIS A 72 -11.42 11.25 9.77
CA HIS A 72 -10.96 12.12 8.70
C HIS A 72 -10.18 11.34 7.63
N TYR A 73 -9.15 10.59 8.05
CA TYR A 73 -8.33 9.79 7.12
C TYR A 73 -9.11 8.65 6.48
N TYR A 74 -10.05 8.04 7.19
CA TYR A 74 -10.94 7.04 6.59
C TYR A 74 -11.78 7.65 5.46
N ASN A 75 -12.41 8.81 5.71
CA ASN A 75 -13.21 9.48 4.70
C ASN A 75 -12.39 9.97 3.51
N GLU A 76 -11.19 10.52 3.73
CA GLU A 76 -10.29 10.89 2.64
C GLU A 76 -9.81 9.67 1.87
N GLY A 77 -9.46 8.58 2.55
CA GLY A 77 -9.05 7.32 1.93
C GLY A 77 -10.12 6.78 1.00
N VAL A 78 -11.37 6.66 1.49
CA VAL A 78 -12.51 6.20 0.69
C VAL A 78 -12.73 7.11 -0.53
N LYS A 79 -12.78 8.44 -0.33
CA LYS A 79 -12.94 9.40 -1.44
C LYS A 79 -11.83 9.29 -2.47
N SER A 80 -10.58 9.13 -2.03
CA SER A 80 -9.42 9.00 -2.91
C SER A 80 -9.45 7.70 -3.70
N SER A 81 -9.77 6.56 -3.07
CA SER A 81 -9.89 5.26 -3.74
C SER A 81 -10.99 5.27 -4.81
N PHE A 82 -12.18 5.78 -4.49
CA PHE A 82 -13.25 5.91 -5.49
C PHE A 82 -12.88 6.88 -6.61
N ARG A 83 -12.19 7.99 -6.31
CA ARG A 83 -11.68 8.91 -7.33
C ARG A 83 -10.64 8.23 -8.22
N PHE A 84 -9.74 7.42 -7.67
CA PHE A 84 -8.77 6.65 -8.45
C PHE A 84 -9.50 5.68 -9.39
N VAL A 85 -10.46 4.90 -8.87
CA VAL A 85 -11.26 3.97 -9.68
C VAL A 85 -12.02 4.70 -10.79
N HIS A 86 -12.60 5.86 -10.50
CA HIS A 86 -13.27 6.69 -11.50
C HIS A 86 -12.31 7.23 -12.56
N MET A 87 -11.06 7.51 -12.19
CA MET A 87 -10.03 8.03 -13.10
C MET A 87 -9.23 6.93 -13.82
N LEU A 88 -9.38 5.66 -13.43
CA LEU A 88 -8.74 4.52 -14.09
C LEU A 88 -8.94 4.49 -15.61
N PRO A 89 -10.12 4.76 -16.18
CA PRO A 89 -10.30 4.80 -17.63
C PRO A 89 -9.43 5.87 -18.31
N CYS A 90 -9.27 7.04 -17.68
CA CYS A 90 -8.39 8.10 -18.20
C CYS A 90 -6.90 7.71 -18.09
N TYR A 91 -6.49 7.06 -17.00
CA TYR A 91 -5.13 6.57 -16.84
C TYR A 91 -4.81 5.44 -17.83
N ALA A 92 -5.73 4.49 -18.00
CA ALA A 92 -5.61 3.40 -18.96
C ALA A 92 -5.56 3.92 -20.39
N GLY A 93 -6.44 4.86 -20.77
CA GLY A 93 -6.42 5.49 -22.10
C GLY A 93 -5.12 6.25 -22.38
N ARG A 94 -4.56 6.96 -21.38
CA ARG A 94 -3.27 7.64 -21.51
C ARG A 94 -2.10 6.65 -21.61
N GLY A 95 -2.17 5.51 -20.90
CA GLY A 95 -1.20 4.42 -20.99
C GLY A 95 -1.22 3.73 -22.35
N LEU A 96 -2.41 3.36 -22.84
CA LEU A 96 -2.62 2.78 -24.17
C LEU A 96 -2.12 3.69 -25.29
N LYS A 97 -2.37 5.01 -25.17
CA LYS A 97 -1.87 5.99 -26.13
C LYS A 97 -0.33 6.04 -26.14
N LYS A 98 0.31 6.08 -24.98
CA LYS A 98 1.79 6.03 -24.89
C LYS A 98 2.38 4.75 -25.49
N ILE A 99 1.75 3.60 -25.25
CA ILE A 99 2.17 2.33 -25.84
C ILE A 99 2.09 2.42 -27.36
N LYS A 100 0.95 2.87 -27.90
CA LYS A 100 0.76 3.05 -29.35
C LYS A 100 1.79 3.99 -29.96
N ASP A 101 1.99 5.16 -29.35
CA ASP A 101 2.93 6.18 -29.84
C ASP A 101 4.37 5.61 -29.85
N THR A 102 4.75 4.85 -28.81
CA THR A 102 6.06 4.18 -28.74
C THR A 102 6.22 3.12 -29.83
N PHE A 103 5.18 2.31 -30.10
CA PHE A 103 5.21 1.32 -31.18
C PHE A 103 5.26 1.96 -32.57
N GLU A 104 4.55 3.07 -32.79
CA GLU A 104 4.63 3.84 -34.03
C GLU A 104 6.02 4.46 -34.22
N ASP A 105 6.64 4.97 -33.16
CA ASP A 105 8.00 5.51 -33.20
C ASP A 105 9.03 4.42 -33.46
N PHE A 106 8.87 3.22 -32.88
CA PHE A 106 9.69 2.06 -33.21
C PHE A 106 9.51 1.60 -34.67
N ALA A 107 8.27 1.59 -35.16
CA ALA A 107 7.97 1.21 -36.54
C ALA A 107 8.47 2.22 -37.59
N LYS A 108 8.59 3.51 -37.21
CA LYS A 108 9.15 4.57 -38.06
C LYS A 108 10.68 4.68 -37.94
N SER A 109 11.28 4.08 -36.92
CA SER A 109 12.74 4.10 -36.73
C SER A 109 13.44 3.18 -37.75
N PRO A 110 14.41 3.67 -38.53
CA PRO A 110 15.01 2.95 -39.67
C PRO A 110 15.98 1.82 -39.26
N ALA A 111 15.86 1.24 -38.06
CA ALA A 111 16.81 0.30 -37.50
C ALA A 111 16.55 -1.18 -37.83
N ILE A 112 15.43 -1.54 -38.47
CA ILE A 112 15.09 -2.95 -38.82
C ILE A 112 15.07 -3.24 -40.32
N THR A 113 15.28 -2.25 -41.20
CA THR A 113 15.35 -2.48 -42.67
C THR A 113 16.77 -2.66 -43.22
N GLY A 114 17.75 -2.99 -42.38
CA GLY A 114 19.15 -3.16 -42.79
C GLY A 114 19.83 -4.46 -42.32
N GLY A 115 19.07 -5.46 -41.91
CA GLY A 115 19.60 -6.76 -41.51
C GLY A 115 19.18 -7.86 -42.48
N GLU A 116 20.17 -8.42 -43.18
CA GLU A 116 20.17 -9.71 -43.89
C GLU A 116 19.80 -9.74 -45.39
N THR A 117 20.82 -9.57 -46.24
CA THR A 117 21.17 -10.45 -47.37
C THR A 117 22.60 -10.06 -47.75
N GLY A 118 23.64 -10.88 -47.89
CA GLY A 118 23.80 -12.27 -48.27
C GLY A 118 25.17 -12.32 -48.98
N ALA A 119 25.99 -13.31 -48.65
CA ALA A 119 27.35 -13.50 -49.16
C ALA A 119 27.47 -13.54 -50.69
N ALA A 120 28.61 -13.07 -51.24
CA ALA A 120 29.39 -13.76 -52.28
C ALA A 120 30.62 -12.93 -52.72
N LYS A 121 31.79 -13.58 -52.63
CA LYS A 121 33.05 -13.41 -53.39
C LYS A 121 33.58 -12.01 -53.68
#